data_AF-A0A183M0M7-F1
#
_entry.id   AF-A0A183M0M7-F1
#
_cell.length_a   1.000
_cell.length_b   1.000
_cell.length_c   1.000
_cell.angle_alpha   90.00
_cell.angle_beta   90.00
_cell.angle_gamma   90.00
#
_symmetry.space_group_name_H-M   'P 1'
#
loop_
_entity.id
_entity.type
_entity.pdbx_description
1 polymer ?
#
loop_
_entity_poly.entity_id
_entity_poly.type
_entity_poly.pdbx_seq_one_letter_code
_entity_poly.pdbx_strand_id
1 'polypeptide(L)'
;MPINRIINLSYPSSNIHENKWNTYINRVNNQYINHSSMSHNINQSHYTSIPNIFPNLVSTLSSPFSSTSSLSQSKTSLGIEYTSDISHPFLTGESQTEQILNYILTNYKSHERPNENAHDPTIVSVFIHIIDISSSNVVQMEYTINCYLRQQWYDPRLSWDTNIQLNNNIKELLLNQQKNQLWLPDLFFRNGKSGFLHDMSQPNYLLRVKSNGQVLYSQKITMTLSCQMYLRKFPMDKQECTVNIGSYGYTIDQLKFIWHHDKPVTISNNLQLLEFESPHGAYTLVSKERIFFFFFPIAIYK
;
A
#
# COMPACT_ATOMS: atom_id res chain seq x y z
N MET A 1 10.09 54.27 7.15
CA MET A 1 8.61 54.29 7.10
C MET A 1 8.22 54.57 5.65
N PRO A 2 7.47 53.70 4.97
CA PRO A 2 6.00 53.62 5.10
C PRO A 2 5.45 52.17 5.18
N ILE A 3 4.43 51.89 5.99
CA ILE A 3 2.96 51.83 5.73
C ILE A 3 2.49 50.53 5.05
N ASN A 4 1.72 49.78 5.85
CA ASN A 4 0.98 48.55 5.55
C ASN A 4 0.07 48.63 4.31
N ARG A 5 -0.03 47.52 3.58
CA ARG A 5 -1.21 47.18 2.79
C ARG A 5 -1.70 45.79 3.18
N ILE A 6 -2.77 45.75 3.97
CA ILE A 6 -3.57 44.55 4.23
C ILE A 6 -4.45 44.35 2.99
N ILE A 7 -4.37 43.18 2.36
CA ILE A 7 -5.31 42.76 1.32
C ILE A 7 -6.22 41.70 1.94
N ASN A 8 -7.44 42.11 2.28
CA ASN A 8 -8.55 41.20 2.50
C ASN A 8 -8.98 40.62 1.15
N LEU A 9 -8.91 39.29 1.02
CA LEU A 9 -9.53 38.56 -0.09
C LEU A 9 -10.69 37.74 0.46
N SER A 10 -11.89 38.32 0.36
CA SER A 10 -13.16 37.60 0.41
C SER A 10 -13.54 37.20 -1.02
N TYR A 11 -13.85 35.92 -1.26
CA TYR A 11 -14.51 35.44 -2.48
C TYR A 11 -15.27 34.11 -2.19
N PRO A 12 -16.27 33.75 -3.02
CA PRO A 12 -17.56 33.25 -2.57
C PRO A 12 -17.66 31.73 -2.59
N SER A 13 -18.70 31.23 -1.93
CA SER A 13 -19.10 29.83 -1.90
C SER A 13 -19.53 29.29 -3.27
N SER A 14 -18.85 28.26 -3.77
CA SER A 14 -19.42 27.02 -4.34
C SER A 14 -18.30 26.10 -4.88
N ASN A 15 -18.39 24.81 -4.55
CA ASN A 15 -17.54 23.68 -4.99
C ASN A 15 -16.06 23.67 -4.54
N ILE A 16 -15.82 23.28 -3.29
CA ILE A 16 -14.50 23.34 -2.62
C ILE A 16 -13.70 22.02 -2.61
N HIS A 17 -14.27 20.87 -3.00
CA HIS A 17 -13.52 19.59 -2.92
C HIS A 17 -12.74 19.20 -4.18
N GLU A 18 -13.18 19.61 -5.37
CA GLU A 18 -12.58 19.15 -6.64
C GLU A 18 -11.38 20.02 -7.07
N ASN A 19 -11.35 21.30 -6.67
CA ASN A 19 -10.32 22.23 -7.12
C ASN A 19 -9.01 22.19 -6.30
N LYS A 20 -9.03 21.66 -5.07
CA LYS A 20 -7.83 21.55 -4.21
C LYS A 20 -6.88 20.45 -4.67
N TRP A 21 -7.42 19.34 -5.18
CA TRP A 21 -6.62 18.23 -5.73
C TRP A 21 -5.83 18.67 -6.96
N ASN A 22 -6.52 19.29 -7.93
CA ASN A 22 -5.89 19.76 -9.17
C ASN A 22 -4.84 20.85 -8.93
N THR A 23 -5.09 21.78 -7.99
CA THR A 23 -4.07 22.78 -7.61
C THR A 23 -2.87 22.19 -6.88
N TYR A 24 -3.05 21.12 -6.09
CA TYR A 24 -1.93 20.42 -5.46
C TYR A 24 -1.09 19.65 -6.50
N ILE A 25 -1.73 18.87 -7.38
CA ILE A 25 -1.03 18.12 -8.45
C ILE A 25 -0.23 19.08 -9.35
N ASN A 26 -0.82 20.22 -9.73
CA ASN A 26 -0.13 21.23 -10.54
C ASN A 26 1.07 21.88 -9.81
N ARG A 27 0.99 22.10 -8.50
CA ARG A 27 2.14 22.59 -7.71
C ARG A 27 3.26 21.56 -7.63
N VAL A 28 2.91 20.29 -7.43
CA VAL A 28 3.88 19.19 -7.37
C VAL A 28 4.58 19.06 -8.72
N ASN A 29 3.85 19.05 -9.84
CA ASN A 29 4.44 18.90 -11.17
C ASN A 29 5.37 20.06 -11.56
N ASN A 30 5.04 21.30 -11.19
CA ASN A 30 5.88 22.47 -11.46
C ASN A 30 7.20 22.49 -10.67
N GLN A 31 7.31 21.76 -9.54
CA GLN A 31 8.56 21.69 -8.77
C GLN A 31 9.59 20.73 -9.39
N TYR A 32 9.18 19.78 -10.22
CA TYR A 32 10.08 18.81 -10.86
C TYR A 32 10.64 19.28 -12.21
N ILE A 33 9.96 20.23 -12.89
CA ILE A 33 10.36 20.73 -14.21
C ILE A 33 11.60 21.65 -14.14
N ASN A 34 11.89 22.26 -12.98
CA ASN A 34 12.97 23.24 -12.85
C ASN A 34 14.38 22.67 -12.62
N HIS A 35 14.59 21.34 -12.73
CA HIS A 35 15.89 20.73 -12.41
C HIS A 35 16.58 19.88 -13.49
N SER A 36 16.08 19.84 -14.73
CA SER A 36 16.76 19.15 -15.84
C SER A 36 17.30 20.12 -16.89
N SER A 37 18.37 20.85 -16.54
CA SER A 37 19.25 21.45 -17.54
C SER A 37 20.72 21.31 -17.12
N MET A 38 21.34 20.19 -17.52
CA MET A 38 22.74 20.15 -17.96
C MET A 38 23.09 18.80 -18.60
N SER A 39 23.71 18.88 -19.77
CA SER A 39 24.07 17.84 -20.73
C SER A 39 25.44 17.19 -20.49
N HIS A 40 25.63 15.90 -20.82
CA HIS A 40 26.67 15.44 -21.77
C HIS A 40 26.66 13.91 -22.09
N ASN A 41 26.51 13.62 -23.40
CA ASN A 41 27.18 12.67 -24.31
C ASN A 41 27.72 11.28 -23.87
N ILE A 42 27.06 10.24 -24.41
CA ILE A 42 27.53 9.15 -25.32
C ILE A 42 28.97 8.61 -25.16
N ASN A 43 29.08 7.31 -24.85
CA ASN A 43 29.82 6.32 -25.66
C ASN A 43 29.42 4.86 -25.35
N GLN A 44 29.28 4.07 -26.42
CA GLN A 44 28.88 2.65 -26.49
C GLN A 44 30.05 1.67 -26.24
N SER A 45 29.71 0.44 -25.83
CA SER A 45 30.36 -0.88 -26.08
C SER A 45 30.15 -1.81 -24.87
N HIS A 46 30.02 -3.15 -24.90
CA HIS A 46 30.01 -4.21 -25.91
C HIS A 46 29.22 -5.40 -25.31
N TYR A 47 28.58 -6.21 -26.17
CA TYR A 47 27.88 -7.47 -25.85
C TYR A 47 28.83 -8.61 -25.48
N THR A 48 28.44 -9.48 -24.54
CA THR A 48 28.75 -10.93 -24.59
C THR A 48 27.61 -11.77 -23.99
N SER A 49 27.16 -12.73 -24.79
CA SER A 49 26.15 -13.76 -24.57
C SER A 49 26.64 -14.95 -23.74
N ILE A 50 25.77 -15.58 -22.95
CA ILE A 50 25.96 -16.89 -22.30
C ILE A 50 24.87 -17.87 -22.80
N PRO A 51 25.17 -19.17 -23.06
CA PRO A 51 24.29 -20.07 -23.80
C PRO A 51 23.33 -20.93 -22.94
N ASN A 52 22.21 -21.31 -23.57
CA ASN A 52 21.23 -22.31 -23.13
C ASN A 52 21.74 -23.75 -23.34
N ILE A 53 21.71 -24.60 -22.30
CA ILE A 53 21.71 -26.07 -22.43
C ILE A 53 20.89 -26.70 -21.28
N PHE A 54 19.78 -27.36 -21.61
CA PHE A 54 19.04 -28.31 -20.76
C PHE A 54 19.32 -29.74 -21.26
N PRO A 55 19.52 -30.74 -20.37
CA PRO A 55 19.33 -32.13 -20.73
C PRO A 55 18.16 -32.78 -19.96
N ASN A 56 17.24 -33.39 -20.72
CA ASN A 56 16.29 -34.41 -20.27
C ASN A 56 17.01 -35.72 -19.97
N LEU A 57 16.58 -36.46 -18.93
CA LEU A 57 16.82 -37.90 -18.80
C LEU A 57 15.72 -38.56 -17.94
N VAL A 58 14.96 -39.45 -18.58
CA VAL A 58 13.98 -40.39 -18.02
C VAL A 58 14.44 -41.81 -18.38
N SER A 59 14.38 -42.74 -17.41
CA SER A 59 14.27 -44.21 -17.59
C SER A 59 13.97 -44.86 -16.23
N THR A 60 12.75 -45.34 -15.91
CA THR A 60 12.12 -46.67 -16.16
C THR A 60 12.87 -47.87 -15.55
N LEU A 61 12.28 -48.66 -14.64
CA LEU A 61 11.60 -49.98 -14.84
C LEU A 61 11.34 -50.57 -13.41
N SER A 62 10.37 -51.44 -13.07
CA SER A 62 9.54 -52.43 -13.79
C SER A 62 8.32 -52.93 -12.96
N SER A 63 7.32 -53.38 -13.72
CA SER A 63 6.03 -54.11 -13.54
C SER A 63 6.03 -55.42 -12.70
N PRO A 64 5.00 -56.33 -12.68
CA PRO A 64 3.67 -56.36 -13.37
C PRO A 64 2.47 -56.88 -12.52
N PHE A 65 1.23 -56.68 -12.98
CA PHE A 65 0.21 -57.73 -13.18
C PHE A 65 -1.11 -57.10 -13.65
N SER A 66 -1.60 -57.57 -14.79
CA SER A 66 -2.90 -57.25 -15.38
C SER A 66 -3.71 -58.53 -15.52
N SER A 67 -4.99 -58.50 -15.18
CA SER A 67 -5.98 -59.42 -15.75
C SER A 67 -7.35 -58.77 -15.83
N THR A 68 -7.85 -58.66 -17.05
CA THR A 68 -9.24 -58.42 -17.43
C THR A 68 -10.13 -59.62 -17.08
N SER A 69 -11.34 -59.38 -16.56
CA SER A 69 -12.48 -60.29 -16.74
C SER A 69 -13.80 -59.52 -16.65
N SER A 70 -14.55 -59.52 -17.74
CA SER A 70 -15.97 -59.21 -17.80
C SER A 70 -16.80 -60.31 -17.12
N LEU A 71 -17.71 -59.97 -16.21
CA LEU A 71 -18.93 -60.75 -15.98
C LEU A 71 -20.02 -59.86 -15.36
N SER A 72 -21.15 -59.79 -16.05
CA SER A 72 -22.43 -59.30 -15.54
C SER A 72 -22.90 -60.16 -14.37
N GLN A 73 -23.22 -59.56 -13.23
CA GLN A 73 -24.16 -60.12 -12.26
C GLN A 73 -24.70 -59.01 -11.35
N SER A 74 -26.02 -58.83 -11.44
CA SER A 74 -26.85 -58.02 -10.55
C SER A 74 -26.61 -58.36 -9.08
N LYS A 75 -26.21 -57.37 -8.29
CA LYS A 75 -26.44 -57.33 -6.84
C LYS A 75 -26.95 -55.95 -6.46
N THR A 76 -28.21 -55.94 -6.09
CA THR A 76 -28.88 -54.91 -5.30
C THR A 76 -27.99 -54.48 -4.14
N SER A 77 -27.53 -53.24 -4.15
CA SER A 77 -27.09 -52.54 -2.95
C SER A 77 -27.71 -51.15 -2.97
N LEU A 78 -28.53 -50.88 -1.96
CA LEU A 78 -29.05 -49.57 -1.59
C LEU A 78 -27.86 -48.61 -1.39
N GLY A 79 -27.46 -47.92 -2.47
CA GLY A 79 -26.57 -46.77 -2.42
C GLY A 79 -27.44 -45.55 -2.55
N ILE A 80 -27.50 -44.75 -1.48
CA ILE A 80 -28.25 -43.51 -1.40
C ILE A 80 -27.83 -42.61 -2.58
N GLU A 81 -28.75 -42.38 -3.52
CA GLU A 81 -28.66 -41.22 -4.40
C GLU A 81 -28.80 -39.99 -3.51
N TYR A 82 -27.67 -39.34 -3.20
CA TYR A 82 -27.70 -37.98 -2.68
C TYR A 82 -28.05 -37.04 -3.83
N THR A 83 -29.32 -37.03 -4.24
CA THR A 83 -29.90 -35.89 -4.95
C THR A 83 -30.77 -35.13 -3.98
N SER A 84 -30.15 -34.14 -3.34
CA SER A 84 -30.80 -32.86 -3.07
C SER A 84 -29.67 -31.90 -2.77
N ASP A 85 -29.43 -30.95 -3.68
CA ASP A 85 -28.76 -29.71 -3.31
C ASP A 85 -29.66 -29.07 -2.25
N ILE A 86 -29.40 -29.40 -0.98
CA ILE A 86 -29.99 -28.72 0.17
C ILE A 86 -29.31 -27.34 0.20
N SER A 87 -29.71 -26.46 -0.71
CA SER A 87 -29.28 -25.08 -0.70
C SER A 87 -29.94 -24.42 0.50
N HIS A 88 -29.12 -23.95 1.45
CA HIS A 88 -29.60 -23.21 2.60
C HIS A 88 -30.48 -22.03 2.11
N PRO A 89 -31.69 -21.80 2.66
CA PRO A 89 -32.64 -20.80 2.13
C PRO A 89 -32.11 -19.36 2.06
N PHE A 90 -31.03 -19.06 2.79
CA PHE A 90 -30.35 -17.76 2.79
C PHE A 90 -29.11 -17.69 1.90
N LEU A 91 -28.72 -18.80 1.26
CA LEU A 91 -27.60 -18.88 0.31
C LEU A 91 -28.08 -18.95 -1.15
N THR A 92 -29.38 -18.79 -1.37
CA THR A 92 -29.99 -18.87 -2.71
C THR A 92 -29.97 -17.49 -3.37
N GLY A 93 -29.36 -17.43 -4.56
CA GLY A 93 -29.25 -16.22 -5.39
C GLY A 93 -27.92 -15.46 -5.22
N GLU A 94 -27.48 -14.78 -6.28
CA GLU A 94 -26.32 -13.89 -6.21
C GLU A 94 -26.67 -12.65 -5.39
N SER A 95 -25.82 -12.32 -4.41
CA SER A 95 -25.92 -11.04 -3.71
C SER A 95 -25.53 -9.89 -4.65
N GLN A 96 -26.05 -8.69 -4.42
CA GLN A 96 -25.63 -7.49 -5.17
C GLN A 96 -24.11 -7.26 -5.04
N THR A 97 -23.53 -7.58 -3.88
CA THR A 97 -22.08 -7.55 -3.66
C THR A 97 -21.37 -8.51 -4.61
N GLU A 98 -21.85 -9.74 -4.75
CA GLU A 98 -21.26 -10.75 -5.63
C GLU A 98 -21.35 -10.33 -7.11
N GLN A 99 -22.46 -9.72 -7.51
CA GLN A 99 -22.62 -9.17 -8.86
C GLN A 99 -21.60 -8.07 -9.15
N ILE A 100 -21.35 -7.17 -8.19
CA ILE A 100 -20.33 -6.13 -8.34
C ILE A 100 -18.92 -6.73 -8.32
N LEU A 101 -18.66 -7.70 -7.45
CA LEU A 101 -17.38 -8.41 -7.39
C LEU A 101 -17.06 -9.09 -8.72
N ASN A 102 -18.03 -9.83 -9.27
CA ASN A 102 -17.91 -10.44 -10.58
C ASN A 102 -17.68 -9.38 -11.66
N TYR A 103 -18.40 -8.26 -11.62
CA TYR A 103 -18.22 -7.17 -12.59
C TYR A 103 -16.80 -6.56 -12.56
N ILE A 104 -16.25 -6.25 -11.39
CA ILE A 104 -14.94 -5.57 -11.27
C ILE A 104 -13.74 -6.52 -11.38
N LEU A 105 -13.91 -7.80 -11.03
CA LEU A 105 -12.81 -8.78 -11.03
C LEU A 105 -12.71 -9.57 -12.34
N THR A 106 -13.78 -9.63 -13.14
CA THR A 106 -13.74 -10.31 -14.44
C THR A 106 -12.71 -9.63 -15.36
N ASN A 107 -11.71 -10.39 -15.81
CA ASN A 107 -10.57 -9.91 -16.60
C ASN A 107 -9.66 -8.87 -15.92
N TYR A 108 -9.77 -8.70 -14.61
CA TYR A 108 -8.86 -7.81 -13.89
C TYR A 108 -7.43 -8.38 -13.87
N LYS A 109 -6.47 -7.58 -14.32
CA LYS A 109 -5.05 -7.96 -14.35
C LYS A 109 -4.30 -7.32 -13.20
N SER A 110 -4.07 -8.09 -12.15
CA SER A 110 -3.39 -7.63 -10.92
C SER A 110 -1.91 -7.29 -11.07
N HIS A 111 -1.26 -7.75 -12.14
CA HIS A 111 0.16 -7.48 -12.41
C HIS A 111 0.39 -6.16 -13.16
N GLU A 112 -0.65 -5.60 -13.78
CA GLU A 112 -0.57 -4.32 -14.49
C GLU A 112 -1.00 -3.18 -13.56
N ARG A 113 -0.23 -2.09 -13.54
CA ARG A 113 -0.61 -0.90 -12.76
C ARG A 113 -1.90 -0.30 -13.32
N PRO A 114 -2.71 0.42 -12.51
CA PRO A 114 -3.98 0.98 -12.96
C PRO A 114 -3.90 1.82 -14.24
N ASN A 115 -2.78 2.53 -14.42
CA ASN A 115 -2.51 3.41 -15.55
C ASN A 115 -1.44 2.84 -16.50
N GLU A 116 -1.32 1.51 -16.65
CA GLU A 116 -0.25 0.90 -17.45
C GLU A 116 -0.19 1.44 -18.89
N ASN A 117 -1.35 1.60 -19.52
CA ASN A 117 -1.49 2.09 -20.90
C ASN A 117 -1.37 3.62 -21.01
N ALA A 118 -1.38 4.35 -19.90
CA ALA A 118 -1.23 5.79 -19.88
C ALA A 118 0.23 6.18 -19.59
N HIS A 119 0.66 7.29 -20.17
CA HIS A 119 1.98 7.88 -19.87
C HIS A 119 2.04 8.50 -18.46
N ASP A 120 0.90 8.58 -17.77
CA ASP A 120 0.83 9.18 -16.44
C ASP A 120 1.25 8.18 -15.34
N PRO A 121 1.96 8.65 -14.31
CA PRO A 121 2.25 7.83 -13.14
C PRO A 121 0.97 7.53 -12.36
N THR A 122 0.91 6.33 -11.77
CA THR A 122 -0.10 6.06 -10.75
C THR A 122 0.27 6.83 -9.48
N ILE A 123 -0.66 7.64 -8.98
CA ILE A 123 -0.43 8.47 -7.80
C ILE A 123 -1.02 7.75 -6.58
N VAL A 124 -0.16 7.48 -5.60
CA VAL A 124 -0.55 6.85 -4.33
C VAL A 124 -0.38 7.85 -3.20
N SER A 125 -1.50 8.21 -2.57
CA SER A 125 -1.50 9.03 -1.37
C SER A 125 -1.22 8.18 -0.13
N VAL A 126 -0.16 8.53 0.59
CA VAL A 126 0.32 7.84 1.80
C VAL A 126 0.01 8.68 3.03
N PHE A 127 -0.47 8.00 4.07
CA PHE A 127 -0.73 8.59 5.36
C PHE A 127 -0.43 7.59 6.47
N ILE A 128 0.23 8.07 7.52
CA ILE A 128 0.69 7.25 8.63
C ILE A 128 0.02 7.69 9.92
N HIS A 129 -0.55 6.73 10.64
CA HIS A 129 -1.00 6.94 12.00
C HIS A 129 -0.12 6.17 12.97
N ILE A 130 0.67 6.89 13.77
CA ILE A 130 1.58 6.30 14.75
C ILE A 130 0.79 6.00 16.01
N ILE A 131 0.75 4.72 16.35
CA ILE A 131 0.07 4.22 17.54
C ILE A 131 0.99 4.43 18.74
N ASP A 132 2.21 3.93 18.64
CA ASP A 132 3.25 4.06 19.64
C ASP A 132 4.64 3.97 18.99
N ILE A 133 5.64 4.28 19.80
CA ILE A 133 7.04 4.01 19.51
C ILE A 133 7.51 3.10 20.62
N SER A 134 7.75 1.84 20.27
CA SER A 134 7.93 0.77 21.23
C SER A 134 9.33 0.73 21.81
N SER A 135 10.35 1.05 21.01
CA SER A 135 11.73 1.06 21.46
C SER A 135 12.61 2.04 20.69
N SER A 136 13.66 2.49 21.35
CA SER A 136 14.72 3.33 20.80
C SER A 136 16.05 2.73 21.23
N ASN A 137 16.86 2.23 20.29
CA ASN A 137 18.17 1.68 20.58
C ASN A 137 19.26 2.63 20.05
N VAL A 138 19.84 3.38 20.98
CA VAL A 138 20.91 4.35 20.71
C VAL A 138 22.21 3.66 20.26
N VAL A 139 22.49 2.44 20.75
CA VAL A 139 23.69 1.67 20.39
C VAL A 139 23.59 1.15 18.96
N GLN A 140 22.41 0.64 18.58
CA GLN A 140 22.16 0.11 17.24
C GLN A 140 21.70 1.18 16.24
N MET A 141 21.57 2.44 16.65
CA MET A 141 21.12 3.56 15.80
C MET A 141 19.79 3.22 15.11
N GLU A 142 18.80 2.79 15.90
CA GLU A 142 17.50 2.37 15.41
C GLU A 142 16.37 2.70 16.39
N TYR A 143 15.15 2.72 15.85
CA TYR A 143 13.93 2.91 16.61
C TYR A 143 12.81 2.06 16.02
N THR A 144 11.91 1.59 16.86
CA THR A 144 10.79 0.73 16.47
C THR A 144 9.48 1.46 16.66
N ILE A 145 8.65 1.47 15.63
CA ILE A 145 7.33 2.12 15.66
C ILE A 145 6.22 1.12 15.35
N ASN A 146 5.09 1.29 16.03
CA ASN A 146 3.84 0.64 15.69
C ASN A 146 2.93 1.67 15.02
N CYS A 147 2.49 1.40 13.79
CA CYS A 147 1.66 2.34 13.05
C CYS A 147 0.62 1.66 12.16
N TYR A 148 -0.42 2.42 11.80
CA TYR A 148 -1.25 2.12 10.64
C TYR A 148 -0.66 2.84 9.43
N LEU A 149 -0.22 2.07 8.45
CA LEU A 149 0.14 2.57 7.13
C LEU A 149 -1.10 2.53 6.26
N ARG A 150 -1.49 3.69 5.73
CA ARG A 150 -2.62 3.82 4.82
C ARG A 150 -2.14 4.33 3.47
N GLN A 151 -2.63 3.69 2.43
CA GLN A 151 -2.33 3.99 1.05
C GLN A 151 -3.65 4.14 0.32
N GLN A 152 -3.77 5.21 -0.45
CA GLN A 152 -4.97 5.49 -1.22
C GLN A 152 -4.60 5.84 -2.64
N TRP A 153 -5.17 5.13 -3.60
CA TRP A 153 -4.96 5.38 -5.02
C TRP A 153 -6.29 5.27 -5.76
N TYR A 154 -6.24 5.60 -7.04
CA TYR A 154 -7.36 5.50 -7.94
C TYR A 154 -7.10 4.38 -8.94
N ASP A 155 -8.01 3.41 -9.02
CA ASP A 155 -8.01 2.37 -10.06
C ASP A 155 -9.33 2.43 -10.85
N PRO A 156 -9.33 2.99 -12.07
CA PRO A 156 -10.53 3.09 -12.90
C PRO A 156 -11.18 1.73 -13.18
N ARG A 157 -10.38 0.65 -13.22
CA ARG A 157 -10.84 -0.71 -13.53
C ARG A 157 -11.71 -1.30 -12.44
N LEU A 158 -11.61 -0.77 -11.21
CA LEU A 158 -12.40 -1.19 -10.06
C LEU A 158 -13.64 -0.29 -9.83
N SER A 159 -13.96 0.60 -10.78
CA SER A 159 -15.15 1.44 -10.70
C SER A 159 -16.39 0.70 -11.22
N TRP A 160 -17.52 0.87 -10.54
CA TRP A 160 -18.83 0.39 -11.00
C TRP A 160 -19.87 1.50 -11.07
N ASP A 161 -19.47 2.75 -10.81
CA ASP A 161 -20.33 3.94 -10.96
C ASP A 161 -20.89 4.09 -12.39
N THR A 162 -20.15 3.60 -13.38
CA THR A 162 -20.56 3.61 -14.80
C THR A 162 -21.74 2.70 -15.09
N ASN A 163 -21.97 1.68 -14.26
CA ASN A 163 -23.08 0.76 -14.41
C ASN A 163 -24.28 1.23 -13.59
N ILE A 164 -25.28 1.78 -14.28
CA ILE A 164 -26.52 2.32 -13.70
C ILE A 164 -27.27 1.26 -12.86
N GLN A 165 -27.15 -0.02 -13.19
CA GLN A 165 -27.83 -1.09 -12.46
C GLN A 165 -27.15 -1.41 -11.12
N LEU A 166 -25.85 -1.17 -11.00
CA LEU A 166 -25.03 -1.50 -9.82
C LEU A 166 -24.78 -0.29 -8.90
N ASN A 167 -24.81 0.93 -9.45
CA ASN A 167 -24.46 2.17 -8.74
C ASN A 167 -25.45 2.54 -7.60
N ASN A 168 -26.73 2.16 -7.71
CA ASN A 168 -27.77 2.79 -6.88
C ASN A 168 -27.75 2.43 -5.37
N ASN A 169 -27.12 1.32 -4.96
CA ASN A 169 -27.24 0.83 -3.57
C ASN A 169 -25.91 0.71 -2.80
N ILE A 170 -24.82 0.30 -3.45
CA ILE A 170 -23.55 -0.03 -2.78
C ILE A 170 -22.47 0.95 -3.23
N LYS A 171 -22.04 1.82 -2.31
CA LYS A 171 -21.00 2.83 -2.55
C LYS A 171 -19.60 2.38 -2.19
N GLU A 172 -19.48 1.38 -1.32
CA GLU A 172 -18.20 0.89 -0.83
C GLU A 172 -18.25 -0.64 -0.65
N LEU A 173 -17.16 -1.31 -1.02
CA LEU A 173 -16.96 -2.74 -0.87
C LEU A 173 -15.71 -3.03 -0.05
N LEU A 174 -15.80 -4.08 0.76
CA LEU A 174 -14.68 -4.62 1.53
C LEU A 174 -14.11 -5.84 0.80
N LEU A 175 -12.86 -5.74 0.35
CA LEU A 175 -12.19 -6.72 -0.52
C LEU A 175 -11.01 -7.42 0.17
N ASN A 176 -11.10 -7.60 1.49
CA ASN A 176 -10.01 -8.19 2.29
C ASN A 176 -9.62 -9.61 1.81
N GLN A 177 -10.59 -10.40 1.35
CA GLN A 177 -10.35 -11.77 0.89
C GLN A 177 -9.73 -11.81 -0.51
N GLN A 178 -10.05 -10.82 -1.36
CA GLN A 178 -9.60 -10.70 -2.74
C GLN A 178 -8.29 -9.91 -2.87
N LYS A 179 -7.60 -9.63 -1.76
CA LYS A 179 -6.33 -8.88 -1.75
C LYS A 179 -5.32 -9.37 -2.79
N ASN A 180 -5.20 -10.69 -2.97
CA ASN A 180 -4.23 -11.29 -3.89
C ASN A 180 -4.65 -11.19 -5.37
N GLN A 181 -5.91 -10.84 -5.64
CA GLN A 181 -6.44 -10.65 -7.00
C GLN A 181 -6.36 -9.18 -7.44
N LEU A 182 -5.94 -8.28 -6.55
CA LEU A 182 -5.87 -6.85 -6.80
C LEU A 182 -4.42 -6.39 -6.94
N TRP A 183 -4.20 -5.38 -7.79
CA TRP A 183 -2.91 -4.71 -7.85
C TRP A 183 -2.71 -3.90 -6.57
N LEU A 184 -1.54 -4.02 -5.96
CA LEU A 184 -1.15 -3.26 -4.78
C LEU A 184 0.17 -2.52 -5.07
N PRO A 185 0.31 -1.26 -4.65
CA PRO A 185 1.57 -0.54 -4.77
C PRO A 185 2.67 -1.18 -3.92
N ASP A 186 3.90 -1.18 -4.44
CA ASP A 186 5.08 -1.81 -3.85
C ASP A 186 5.82 -0.89 -2.86
N LEU A 187 5.06 -0.31 -1.94
CA LEU A 187 5.61 0.61 -0.94
C LEU A 187 6.65 -0.09 -0.07
N PHE A 188 7.88 0.43 -0.12
CA PHE A 188 9.04 -0.07 0.61
C PHE A 188 9.64 1.00 1.52
N PHE A 189 10.17 0.56 2.67
CA PHE A 189 10.86 1.40 3.63
C PHE A 189 12.37 1.34 3.41
N ARG A 190 12.95 2.38 2.79
CA ARG A 190 14.38 2.41 2.41
C ARG A 190 15.34 2.33 3.60
N ASN A 191 14.93 2.81 4.76
CA ASN A 191 15.69 2.72 6.00
C ASN A 191 15.11 1.67 6.99
N GLY A 192 14.26 0.76 6.50
CA GLY A 192 13.76 -0.37 7.27
C GLY A 192 14.88 -1.39 7.54
N LYS A 193 15.05 -1.76 8.80
CA LYS A 193 15.93 -2.86 9.22
C LYS A 193 15.16 -4.16 9.37
N SER A 194 13.99 -4.10 9.99
CA SER A 194 13.08 -5.23 10.16
C SER A 194 11.64 -4.73 10.31
N GLY A 195 10.67 -5.62 10.15
CA GLY A 195 9.28 -5.30 10.38
C GLY A 195 8.37 -6.49 10.10
N PHE A 196 7.16 -6.42 10.63
CA PHE A 196 6.15 -7.46 10.43
C PHE A 196 4.74 -6.86 10.35
N LEU A 197 3.88 -7.54 9.62
CA LEU A 197 2.45 -7.28 9.59
C LEU A 197 1.82 -8.00 10.79
N HIS A 198 0.87 -7.37 11.46
CA HIS A 198 0.18 -8.00 12.60
C HIS A 198 -0.88 -8.99 12.08
N ASP A 199 -0.85 -10.24 12.52
CA ASP A 199 -1.74 -11.32 12.01
C ASP A 199 -2.28 -12.28 13.09
N MET A 200 -2.28 -11.88 14.37
CA MET A 200 -2.60 -12.75 15.53
C MET A 200 -3.90 -13.56 15.44
N SER A 201 -5.00 -12.96 14.99
CA SER A 201 -6.29 -13.64 14.81
C SER A 201 -6.67 -13.73 13.35
N GLN A 202 -6.59 -12.59 12.68
CA GLN A 202 -6.65 -12.44 11.23
C GLN A 202 -5.60 -11.41 10.83
N PRO A 203 -5.11 -11.47 9.58
CA PRO A 203 -4.25 -10.44 9.03
C PRO A 203 -4.87 -9.04 9.20
N ASN A 204 -4.15 -8.13 9.88
CA ASN A 204 -4.64 -6.78 10.18
C ASN A 204 -4.43 -5.83 9.00
N TYR A 205 -5.18 -6.09 7.94
CA TYR A 205 -5.33 -5.17 6.83
C TYR A 205 -6.80 -4.93 6.49
N LEU A 206 -7.07 -3.77 5.92
CA LEU A 206 -8.35 -3.32 5.43
C LEU A 206 -8.15 -2.87 3.99
N LEU A 207 -8.83 -3.52 3.06
CA LEU A 207 -8.88 -3.16 1.65
C LEU A 207 -10.30 -2.77 1.29
N ARG A 208 -10.51 -1.47 1.11
CA ARG A 208 -11.83 -0.90 0.80
C ARG A 208 -11.78 -0.25 -0.56
N VAL A 209 -12.74 -0.58 -1.42
CA VAL A 209 -12.89 0.04 -2.73
C VAL A 209 -14.21 0.80 -2.74
N LYS A 210 -14.17 2.04 -3.20
CA LYS A 210 -15.35 2.86 -3.43
C LYS A 210 -15.86 2.70 -4.85
N SER A 211 -17.13 3.00 -5.06
CA SER A 211 -17.80 2.82 -6.35
C SER A 211 -17.19 3.60 -7.51
N ASN A 212 -16.51 4.71 -7.20
CA ASN A 212 -15.76 5.51 -8.16
C ASN A 212 -14.41 4.91 -8.59
N GLY A 213 -13.93 3.82 -7.96
CA GLY A 213 -12.62 3.21 -8.20
C GLY A 213 -11.52 3.69 -7.24
N GLN A 214 -11.85 4.49 -6.22
CA GLN A 214 -10.89 4.85 -5.17
C GLN A 214 -10.65 3.65 -4.25
N VAL A 215 -9.39 3.26 -4.10
CA VAL A 215 -8.96 2.16 -3.24
C VAL A 215 -8.27 2.70 -2.01
N LEU A 216 -8.65 2.20 -0.83
CA LEU A 216 -7.99 2.43 0.44
C LEU A 216 -7.44 1.09 0.95
N TYR A 217 -6.12 1.05 1.12
CA TYR A 217 -5.42 -0.07 1.74
C TYR A 217 -4.78 0.40 3.05
N SER A 218 -5.23 -0.15 4.17
CA SER A 218 -4.74 0.18 5.51
C SER A 218 -4.21 -1.08 6.17
N GLN A 219 -3.00 -1.04 6.71
CA GLN A 219 -2.37 -2.18 7.39
C GLN A 219 -1.73 -1.75 8.70
N LYS A 220 -1.84 -2.59 9.75
CA LYS A 220 -1.11 -2.40 11.01
C LYS A 220 0.27 -3.04 10.89
N ILE A 221 1.31 -2.24 11.08
CA ILE A 221 2.70 -2.68 10.94
C ILE A 221 3.55 -2.25 12.12
N THR A 222 4.44 -3.15 12.53
CA THR A 222 5.58 -2.82 13.38
C THR A 222 6.80 -2.80 12.51
N MET A 223 7.59 -1.72 12.57
CA MET A 223 8.83 -1.62 11.83
C MET A 223 9.94 -1.05 12.71
N THR A 224 11.14 -1.59 12.55
CA THR A 224 12.37 -1.05 13.09
C THR A 224 13.11 -0.34 11.98
N LEU A 225 13.43 0.93 12.19
CA LEU A 225 14.02 1.83 11.21
C LEU A 225 15.38 2.31 11.69
N SER A 226 16.31 2.50 10.76
CA SER A 226 17.59 3.14 11.05
C SER A 226 17.40 4.64 11.31
N CYS A 227 18.02 5.13 12.38
CA CYS A 227 18.08 6.54 12.76
C CYS A 227 19.50 6.91 13.19
N GLN A 228 20.13 7.82 12.45
CA GLN A 228 21.46 8.32 12.79
C GLN A 228 21.35 9.35 13.92
N MET A 229 21.50 8.90 15.16
CA MET A 229 21.38 9.76 16.33
C MET A 229 22.64 10.62 16.54
N TYR A 230 22.44 11.84 17.02
CA TYR A 230 23.50 12.82 17.25
C TYR A 230 23.68 13.11 18.75
N LEU A 231 24.57 12.35 19.39
CA LEU A 231 24.68 12.24 20.85
C LEU A 231 25.59 13.28 21.52
N ARG A 232 25.80 14.45 20.89
CA ARG A 232 26.74 15.46 21.42
C ARG A 232 26.34 16.06 22.76
N LYS A 233 25.03 16.07 23.06
CA LYS A 233 24.48 16.66 24.29
C LYS A 233 23.81 15.61 25.18
N PHE A 234 24.13 14.33 24.99
CA PHE A 234 23.53 13.25 25.77
C PHE A 234 23.66 13.51 27.28
N PRO A 235 22.61 13.33 28.10
CA PRO A 235 21.26 12.85 27.77
C PRO A 235 20.23 13.98 27.49
N MET A 236 20.66 15.19 27.16
CA MET A 236 19.84 16.39 26.92
C MET A 236 19.84 16.80 25.42
N ASP A 237 19.94 15.82 24.54
CA ASP A 237 20.03 15.91 23.09
C ASP A 237 18.71 15.61 22.36
N LYS A 238 18.45 16.33 21.27
CA LYS A 238 17.28 16.07 20.41
C LYS A 238 17.65 15.14 19.29
N GLN A 239 16.80 14.15 19.01
CA GLN A 239 17.03 13.19 17.94
C GLN A 239 16.05 13.40 16.79
N GLU A 240 16.61 13.44 15.57
CA GLU A 240 15.88 13.55 14.32
C GLU A 240 15.88 12.21 13.60
N CYS A 241 14.78 11.46 13.72
CA CYS A 241 14.64 10.16 13.06
C CYS A 241 13.71 10.24 11.87
N THR A 242 14.03 9.48 10.80
CA THR A 242 13.27 9.52 9.55
C THR A 242 12.55 8.23 9.23
N VAL A 243 11.42 8.32 8.52
CA VAL A 243 10.82 7.21 7.75
C VAL A 243 11.00 7.54 6.28
N ASN A 244 11.75 6.72 5.55
CA ASN A 244 11.98 6.90 4.13
C ASN A 244 11.16 5.89 3.35
N ILE A 245 10.21 6.38 2.56
CA ILE A 245 9.30 5.56 1.77
C ILE A 245 9.68 5.69 0.30
N GLY A 246 9.51 4.62 -0.46
CA GLY A 246 9.59 4.68 -1.92
C GLY A 246 9.03 3.43 -2.57
N SER A 247 9.04 3.41 -3.89
CA SER A 247 8.81 2.19 -4.67
C SER A 247 10.07 1.34 -4.71
N TYR A 248 9.91 0.02 -4.85
CA TYR A 248 11.03 -0.91 -5.00
C TYR A 248 11.33 -1.19 -6.47
N GLY A 249 10.30 -1.44 -7.28
CA GLY A 249 10.41 -1.84 -8.68
C GLY A 249 9.98 -0.79 -9.70
N TYR A 250 9.17 0.21 -9.32
CA TYR A 250 8.69 1.24 -10.25
C TYR A 250 9.53 2.51 -10.20
N THR A 251 9.68 3.13 -11.37
CA THR A 251 10.28 4.47 -11.51
C THR A 251 9.26 5.57 -11.16
N ILE A 252 9.73 6.80 -10.95
CA ILE A 252 8.88 7.96 -10.62
C ILE A 252 7.85 8.25 -11.72
N ASP A 253 8.19 7.95 -12.98
CA ASP A 253 7.30 8.14 -14.13
C ASP A 253 6.17 7.10 -14.17
N GLN A 254 6.33 5.97 -13.45
CA GLN A 254 5.35 4.89 -13.39
C GLN A 254 4.49 4.95 -12.12
N LEU A 255 5.12 5.25 -10.98
CA LEU A 255 4.49 5.25 -9.66
C LEU A 255 5.05 6.38 -8.81
N LYS A 256 4.15 7.20 -8.24
CA LYS A 256 4.52 8.33 -7.41
C LYS A 256 3.80 8.28 -6.07
N PHE A 257 4.57 8.27 -4.98
CA PHE A 257 4.03 8.41 -3.64
C PHE A 257 3.93 9.89 -3.27
N ILE A 258 2.76 10.30 -2.78
CA ILE A 258 2.52 11.64 -2.28
C ILE A 258 1.94 11.60 -0.87
N TRP A 259 2.23 12.61 -0.07
CA TRP A 259 1.61 12.76 1.25
C TRP A 259 0.15 13.20 1.11
N HIS A 260 -0.73 12.67 1.95
CA HIS A 260 -2.11 13.15 1.99
C HIS A 260 -2.20 14.62 2.40
N HIS A 261 -3.07 15.36 1.73
CA HIS A 261 -3.17 16.81 1.86
C HIS A 261 -3.60 17.31 3.25
N ASP A 262 -4.51 16.62 3.93
CA ASP A 262 -5.03 17.08 5.22
C ASP A 262 -4.13 16.74 6.42
N LYS A 263 -3.91 15.45 6.68
CA LYS A 263 -3.17 14.94 7.82
C LYS A 263 -2.29 13.75 7.41
N PRO A 264 -1.11 14.00 6.81
CA PRO A 264 -0.28 12.94 6.27
C PRO A 264 0.36 12.09 7.37
N VAL A 265 0.63 12.68 8.53
CA VAL A 265 1.11 11.97 9.71
C VAL A 265 0.26 12.39 10.91
N THR A 266 -0.24 11.41 11.63
CA THR A 266 -0.95 11.61 12.90
C THR A 266 -0.31 10.74 13.96
N ILE A 267 -0.32 11.22 15.20
CA ILE A 267 0.26 10.52 16.35
C ILE A 267 -0.87 10.32 17.36
N SER A 268 -0.90 9.16 18.02
CA SER A 268 -1.83 8.88 19.11
C SER A 268 -1.63 9.88 20.26
N ASN A 269 -2.72 10.43 20.79
CA ASN A 269 -2.68 11.45 21.85
C ASN A 269 -1.98 10.97 23.14
N ASN A 270 -1.98 9.65 23.39
CA ASN A 270 -1.44 9.02 24.59
C ASN A 270 -0.13 8.30 24.32
N LEU A 271 0.61 8.68 23.27
CA LEU A 271 1.92 8.11 23.04
C LEU A 271 2.82 8.48 24.22
N GLN A 272 3.36 7.49 24.92
CA GLN A 272 4.36 7.64 25.96
C GLN A 272 5.56 6.78 25.58
N LEU A 273 6.74 7.38 25.68
CA LEU A 273 8.02 6.75 25.45
C LEU A 273 8.67 6.48 26.81
N LEU A 274 9.32 5.34 26.99
CA LEU A 274 9.94 4.97 28.26
C LEU A 274 11.18 5.82 28.57
N GLU A 275 11.98 6.16 27.55
CA GLU A 275 13.28 6.84 27.68
C GLU A 275 13.28 8.28 27.11
N PHE A 276 12.27 8.62 26.31
CA PHE A 276 12.14 9.88 25.60
C PHE A 276 10.80 10.54 25.92
N GLU A 277 10.70 11.84 25.71
CA GLU A 277 9.42 12.52 25.61
C GLU A 277 8.80 12.25 24.24
N SER A 278 7.47 12.21 24.23
CA SER A 278 6.68 12.04 23.01
C SER A 278 7.01 13.12 21.99
N PRO A 279 7.05 12.78 20.69
CA PRO A 279 7.42 13.73 19.67
C PRO A 279 6.42 14.88 19.62
N HIS A 280 6.92 16.11 19.65
CA HIS A 280 6.11 17.33 19.59
C HIS A 280 5.45 17.57 18.22
N GLY A 281 5.77 16.73 17.23
CA GLY A 281 5.16 16.75 15.90
C GLY A 281 5.90 15.84 14.91
N ALA A 282 5.30 15.67 13.74
CA ALA A 282 5.91 15.01 12.59
C ALA A 282 5.76 15.92 11.37
N TYR A 283 6.81 16.00 10.56
CA TYR A 283 6.80 16.80 9.33
C TYR A 283 7.17 15.96 8.12
N THR A 284 6.62 16.34 6.96
CA THR A 284 6.86 15.67 5.68
C THR A 284 7.76 16.54 4.82
N LEU A 285 8.76 15.94 4.17
CA LEU A 285 9.56 16.61 3.15
C LEU A 285 9.18 16.07 1.77
N VAL A 286 8.53 16.94 0.98
CA VAL A 286 8.05 16.61 -0.38
C VAL A 286 9.20 16.35 -1.35
N SER A 287 10.37 16.97 -1.16
CA SER A 287 11.52 16.84 -2.08
C SER A 287 12.32 15.54 -1.93
N LYS A 288 12.02 14.70 -0.91
CA LYS A 288 12.83 13.50 -0.61
C LYS A 288 12.04 12.26 -0.18
N GLU A 289 10.70 12.28 -0.23
CA GLU A 289 9.85 11.16 0.21
C GLU A 289 10.13 10.73 1.68
N ARG A 290 10.47 11.69 2.55
CA ARG A 290 10.85 11.43 3.96
C ARG A 290 9.86 12.03 4.95
N ILE A 291 9.58 11.31 6.03
CA ILE A 291 9.02 11.86 7.28
C ILE A 291 10.17 12.06 8.25
N PHE A 292 10.10 13.11 9.06
CA PHE A 292 11.00 13.33 10.18
C PHE A 292 10.20 13.44 11.49
N PHE A 293 10.79 12.89 12.55
CA PHE A 293 10.33 12.97 13.93
C PHE A 293 11.36 13.68 14.79
N PHE A 294 10.87 14.47 15.75
CA PHE A 294 11.71 15.07 16.78
C PHE A 294 11.45 14.41 18.12
N PHE A 295 12.46 13.73 18.66
CA PHE A 295 12.44 13.20 20.03
C PHE A 295 13.22 14.11 20.97
N PHE A 296 12.67 14.33 22.16
CA PHE A 296 13.35 15.01 23.27
C PHE A 296 13.65 13.96 24.34
N PRO A 297 14.77 14.04 25.05
CA PRO A 297 15.14 13.02 26.03
C PRO A 297 14.60 13.36 27.41
N ILE A 298 14.42 12.34 28.26
CA ILE A 298 14.07 12.52 29.67
C ILE A 298 15.35 12.76 30.48
N ALA A 299 15.40 13.90 31.17
CA ALA A 299 16.42 14.19 32.17
C ALA A 299 16.21 13.29 33.41
N ILE A 300 16.81 12.10 33.44
CA ILE A 300 16.89 11.31 34.67
C ILE A 300 17.99 11.94 35.54
N TYR A 301 17.60 12.89 36.40
CA TYR A 301 18.43 13.23 37.55
C TYR A 301 18.46 12.01 38.48
N LYS A 302 19.65 11.50 38.75
CA LYS A 302 19.91 10.54 39.82
C LYS A 302 20.40 11.28 41.05
#